data_AF-A0A9F7TJI0-F1
#
_entry.id   AF-A0A9F7TJI0-F1
#
_cell.length_a   1.000
_cell.length_b   1.000
_cell.length_c   1.000
_cell.angle_alpha   90.00
_cell.angle_beta   90.00
_cell.angle_gamma   90.00
#
_symmetry.space_group_name_H-M   'P 1'
#
loop_
_entity.id
_entity.type
_entity.pdbx_description
1 polymer ?
#
loop_
_entity_poly.entity_id
_entity_poly.type
_entity_poly.pdbx_seq_one_letter_code
_entity_poly.pdbx_strand_id
1 'polypeptide(L)'
;MRMLSFILLGYLRLSIFAEAEQEERLPNRCEVCKFLTVELQATLEKTGRSKEVLELGEVLDTGKRKRKIKYNTSETRLTEAVDNICEGILQYSVHAERPGSLRYAKGTSQTMNTLKNLVNKGVKVELGIPYELWDEPSVEVAEMKRQCETMLEEYEEVVEDWYFNHQGERLEKFLCEAHVLTDSESECLKEVWKGDLGVKGSTVESESKREEDGQTHDAGEL
;
A
#
# COMPACT_ATOMS: atom_id res chain seq x y z
N MET A 1 8.71 -8.69 57.87
CA MET A 1 9.91 -8.58 57.01
C MET A 1 9.92 -9.56 55.84
N ARG A 2 9.56 -10.84 55.98
CA ARG A 2 9.56 -11.81 54.85
C ARG A 2 8.54 -11.48 53.75
N MET A 3 7.36 -10.95 54.10
CA MET A 3 6.29 -10.62 53.15
C MET A 3 6.62 -9.41 52.25
N LEU A 4 7.37 -8.42 52.76
CA LEU A 4 7.88 -7.28 51.99
C LEU A 4 8.92 -7.71 50.94
N SER A 5 9.70 -8.76 51.24
CA SER A 5 10.70 -9.30 50.32
C SER A 5 10.07 -10.03 49.13
N PHE A 6 8.94 -10.73 49.32
CA PHE A 6 8.20 -11.38 48.23
C PHE A 6 7.46 -10.36 47.34
N ILE A 7 6.97 -9.27 47.91
CA ILE A 7 6.38 -8.17 47.15
C ILE A 7 7.46 -7.46 46.33
N LEU A 8 8.65 -7.20 46.90
CA LEU A 8 9.77 -6.63 46.14
C LEU A 8 10.24 -7.56 45.01
N LEU A 9 10.34 -8.87 45.25
CA LEU A 9 10.72 -9.86 44.23
C LEU A 9 9.63 -10.03 43.14
N GLY A 10 8.36 -9.87 43.50
CA GLY A 10 7.23 -9.88 42.56
C GLY A 10 7.19 -8.62 41.68
N TYR A 11 7.45 -7.45 42.26
CA TYR A 11 7.57 -6.20 41.51
C TYR A 11 8.84 -6.15 40.64
N LEU A 12 9.95 -6.74 41.09
CA LEU A 12 11.20 -6.81 40.31
C LEU A 12 11.08 -7.78 39.12
N ARG A 13 10.21 -8.79 39.21
CA ARG A 13 9.88 -9.71 38.10
C ARG A 13 8.88 -9.12 37.08
N LEU A 14 8.17 -8.05 37.42
CA LEU A 14 7.15 -7.44 36.55
C LEU A 14 7.66 -6.22 35.76
N SER A 15 8.91 -5.81 35.97
CA SER A 15 9.47 -4.56 35.41
C SER A 15 10.61 -4.78 34.40
N ILE A 16 10.76 -5.98 33.86
CA ILE A 16 11.73 -6.27 32.80
C ILE A 16 10.96 -6.93 31.67
N PHE A 17 10.49 -6.11 30.73
CA PHE A 17 10.42 -6.30 29.27
C PHE A 17 9.65 -5.10 28.72
N ALA A 18 10.24 -3.91 28.88
CA ALA A 18 9.95 -2.77 28.02
C ALA A 18 11.28 -2.32 27.41
N GLU A 19 12.05 -3.30 26.93
CA GLU A 19 12.95 -3.03 25.83
C GLU A 19 12.03 -2.76 24.64
N ALA A 20 11.86 -1.48 24.30
CA ALA A 20 11.59 -1.11 22.93
C ALA A 20 12.84 -1.48 22.12
N GLU A 21 13.11 -2.77 22.02
CA GLU A 21 13.84 -3.32 20.90
C GLU A 21 12.95 -2.92 19.72
N GLN A 22 13.48 -2.07 18.83
CA GLN A 22 12.95 -2.01 17.47
C GLN A 22 13.23 -3.40 16.88
N GLU A 23 12.47 -4.40 17.32
CA GLU A 23 12.39 -5.69 16.67
C GLU A 23 11.98 -5.34 15.25
N GLU A 24 12.89 -5.61 14.33
CA GLU A 24 12.75 -5.30 12.91
C GLU A 24 11.51 -6.04 12.43
N ARG A 25 10.36 -5.35 12.51
CA ARG A 25 9.05 -5.97 12.30
C ARG A 25 8.96 -6.33 10.83
N LEU A 26 9.05 -7.62 10.54
CA LEU A 26 8.86 -8.13 9.20
C LEU A 26 7.35 -8.18 8.88
N PRO A 27 7.00 -8.00 7.59
CA PRO A 27 5.62 -8.14 7.16
C PRO A 27 5.16 -9.58 7.36
N ASN A 28 3.93 -9.75 7.83
CA ASN A 28 3.31 -11.07 7.97
C ASN A 28 2.61 -11.51 6.67
N ARG A 29 2.25 -12.80 6.58
CA ARG A 29 1.57 -13.36 5.41
C ARG A 29 0.28 -12.63 5.03
N CYS A 30 -0.49 -12.15 6.01
CA CYS A 30 -1.71 -11.39 5.76
C CYS A 30 -1.39 -10.04 5.09
N GLU A 31 -0.42 -9.30 5.62
CA GLU A 31 0.03 -8.02 5.07
C GLU A 31 0.50 -8.19 3.63
N VAL A 32 1.35 -9.18 3.36
CA VAL A 32 1.85 -9.47 2.01
C VAL A 32 0.69 -9.76 1.06
N CYS A 33 -0.22 -10.67 1.42
CA CYS A 33 -1.35 -11.03 0.56
C CYS A 33 -2.28 -9.83 0.30
N LYS A 34 -2.56 -9.04 1.34
CA LYS A 34 -3.36 -7.83 1.22
C LYS A 34 -2.78 -6.86 0.19
N PHE A 35 -1.50 -6.54 0.28
CA PHE A 35 -0.90 -5.57 -0.64
C PHE A 35 -0.63 -6.13 -2.04
N LEU A 36 -0.34 -7.43 -2.16
CA LEU A 36 -0.28 -8.12 -3.46
C LEU A 36 -1.62 -7.99 -4.19
N THR A 37 -2.73 -8.32 -3.52
CA THR A 37 -4.05 -8.27 -4.14
C THR A 37 -4.51 -6.83 -4.45
N VAL A 38 -4.18 -5.87 -3.59
CA VAL A 38 -4.43 -4.45 -3.84
C VAL A 38 -3.68 -3.95 -5.09
N GLU A 39 -2.38 -4.25 -5.23
CA GLU A 39 -1.60 -3.80 -6.39
C GLU A 39 -2.05 -4.51 -7.69
N LEU A 40 -2.37 -5.80 -7.63
CA LEU A 40 -2.84 -6.53 -8.81
C LEU A 40 -4.21 -6.02 -9.28
N GLN A 41 -5.15 -5.82 -8.37
CA GLN A 41 -6.45 -5.26 -8.73
C GLN A 41 -6.32 -3.83 -9.27
N ALA A 42 -5.51 -2.97 -8.63
CA ALA A 42 -5.29 -1.60 -9.12
C ALA A 42 -4.66 -1.57 -10.53
N THR A 43 -3.71 -2.47 -10.79
CA THR A 43 -3.05 -2.62 -12.09
C THR A 43 -4.05 -3.09 -13.16
N LEU A 44 -4.85 -4.11 -12.86
CA LEU A 44 -5.87 -4.61 -13.76
C LEU A 44 -6.97 -3.57 -14.02
N GLU A 45 -7.45 -2.85 -13.01
CA GLU A 45 -8.44 -1.77 -13.19
C GLU A 45 -7.92 -0.66 -14.11
N LYS A 46 -6.64 -0.30 -13.97
CA LYS A 46 -5.97 0.69 -14.83
C LYS A 46 -5.90 0.22 -16.28
N THR A 47 -5.50 -1.03 -16.52
CA THR A 47 -5.33 -1.59 -17.88
C THR A 47 -6.64 -2.04 -18.52
N GLY A 48 -7.68 -2.30 -17.73
CA GLY A 48 -8.98 -2.79 -18.21
C GLY A 48 -9.76 -1.80 -19.09
N ARG A 49 -9.35 -0.53 -19.12
CA ARG A 49 -9.92 0.50 -20.00
C ARG A 49 -9.33 0.49 -21.41
N SER A 50 -8.26 -0.28 -21.64
CA SER A 50 -7.64 -0.40 -22.95
C SER A 50 -8.62 -0.97 -23.97
N LYS A 51 -8.54 -0.51 -25.22
CA LYS A 51 -9.28 -1.06 -26.36
C LYS A 51 -8.35 -1.78 -27.34
N GLU A 52 -7.15 -2.08 -26.89
CA GLU A 52 -6.12 -2.73 -27.69
C GLU A 52 -6.56 -4.13 -28.14
N VAL A 53 -6.18 -4.45 -29.36
CA VAL A 53 -6.44 -5.75 -29.99
C VAL A 53 -5.11 -6.31 -30.44
N LEU A 54 -4.77 -7.47 -29.87
CA LEU A 54 -3.56 -8.20 -30.20
C LEU A 54 -3.80 -8.98 -31.50
N GLU A 55 -2.93 -8.75 -32.49
CA GLU A 55 -2.93 -9.50 -33.74
C GLU A 55 -1.88 -10.61 -33.66
N LEU A 56 -2.34 -11.85 -33.48
CA LEU A 56 -1.46 -13.01 -33.53
C LEU A 56 -1.05 -13.27 -34.98
N GLY A 57 0.26 -13.51 -35.18
CA GLY A 57 0.95 -13.57 -36.47
C GLY A 57 0.43 -14.57 -37.52
N GLU A 58 1.07 -14.54 -38.69
CA GLU A 58 0.55 -15.04 -39.96
C GLU A 58 0.69 -16.56 -40.15
N VAL A 59 -0.36 -17.20 -40.69
CA VAL A 59 -0.30 -18.59 -41.16
C VAL A 59 0.23 -18.58 -42.58
N LEU A 60 1.53 -18.83 -42.74
CA LEU A 60 2.25 -18.74 -44.01
C LEU A 60 1.72 -19.65 -45.15
N ASP A 61 0.83 -20.61 -44.85
CA ASP A 61 0.35 -21.60 -45.84
C ASP A 61 -1.18 -21.65 -46.09
N THR A 62 -2.03 -20.95 -45.32
CA THR A 62 -3.50 -21.21 -45.36
C THR A 62 -4.39 -20.07 -45.83
N GLY A 63 -3.85 -18.87 -46.08
CA GLY A 63 -4.64 -17.71 -46.52
C GLY A 63 -5.71 -17.22 -45.53
N LYS A 64 -5.67 -17.70 -44.27
CA LYS A 64 -6.60 -17.28 -43.21
C LYS A 64 -6.12 -15.97 -42.55
N ARG A 65 -7.07 -15.09 -42.21
CA ARG A 65 -6.81 -13.82 -41.51
C ARG A 65 -6.15 -14.07 -40.14
N LYS A 66 -5.23 -13.18 -39.76
CA LYS A 66 -4.61 -13.10 -38.42
C LYS A 66 -5.68 -13.20 -37.33
N ARG A 67 -5.46 -14.05 -36.32
CA ARG A 67 -6.38 -14.17 -35.17
C ARG A 67 -6.26 -12.90 -34.33
N LYS A 68 -7.39 -12.26 -34.05
CA LYS A 68 -7.47 -11.04 -33.23
C LYS A 68 -8.02 -11.39 -31.86
N ILE A 69 -7.29 -11.06 -30.81
CA ILE A 69 -7.70 -11.25 -29.42
C ILE A 69 -7.77 -9.88 -28.75
N LYS A 70 -8.78 -9.65 -27.90
CA LYS A 70 -8.86 -8.42 -27.11
C LYS A 70 -7.84 -8.47 -25.98
N TYR A 71 -7.08 -7.40 -25.79
CA TYR A 71 -6.09 -7.31 -24.72
C TYR A 71 -6.72 -7.47 -23.32
N ASN A 72 -7.91 -6.90 -23.09
CA ASN A 72 -8.55 -6.97 -21.77
C ASN A 72 -8.87 -8.39 -21.27
N THR A 73 -8.98 -9.36 -22.17
CA THR A 73 -9.27 -10.76 -21.84
C THR A 73 -8.11 -11.68 -22.21
N SER A 74 -6.96 -11.14 -22.61
CA SER A 74 -5.81 -11.95 -22.96
C SER A 74 -5.00 -12.31 -21.72
N GLU A 75 -4.32 -13.44 -21.81
CA GLU A 75 -3.27 -13.88 -20.88
C GLU A 75 -2.12 -12.87 -20.82
N THR A 76 -1.74 -12.29 -21.96
CA THR A 76 -0.70 -11.24 -22.03
C THR A 76 -0.94 -10.10 -21.04
N ARG A 77 -2.19 -9.64 -20.87
CA ARG A 77 -2.51 -8.60 -19.89
C ARG A 77 -2.27 -9.06 -18.45
N LEU A 78 -2.55 -10.33 -18.15
CA LEU A 78 -2.30 -10.89 -16.82
C LEU A 78 -0.80 -10.98 -16.56
N THR A 79 -0.02 -11.54 -17.48
CA THR A 79 1.43 -11.63 -17.38
C THR A 79 2.06 -10.25 -17.15
N GLU A 80 1.71 -9.26 -17.98
CA GLU A 80 2.20 -7.88 -17.83
C GLU A 80 1.83 -7.27 -16.48
N ALA A 81 0.64 -7.60 -15.94
CA ALA A 81 0.24 -7.11 -14.62
C ALA A 81 1.09 -7.78 -13.53
N VAL A 82 1.12 -9.11 -13.50
CA VAL A 82 1.83 -9.96 -12.53
C VAL A 82 3.33 -9.61 -12.46
N ASP A 83 3.98 -9.40 -13.61
CA ASP A 83 5.41 -9.05 -13.67
C ASP A 83 5.78 -7.76 -12.92
N ASN A 84 4.82 -6.82 -12.78
CA ASN A 84 5.09 -5.48 -12.26
C ASN A 84 4.52 -5.22 -10.86
N ILE A 85 3.68 -6.10 -10.31
CA ILE A 85 2.96 -5.80 -9.06
C ILE A 85 3.92 -5.71 -7.86
N CYS A 86 4.89 -6.61 -7.75
CA CYS A 86 5.79 -6.65 -6.59
C CYS A 86 6.82 -5.50 -6.63
N GLU A 87 7.19 -5.00 -7.80
CA GLU A 87 7.95 -3.75 -7.91
C GLU A 87 7.15 -2.54 -7.40
N GLY A 88 5.82 -2.56 -7.56
CA GLY A 88 4.91 -1.57 -7.00
C GLY A 88 4.98 -1.47 -5.47
N ILE A 89 5.37 -2.55 -4.78
CA ILE A 89 5.53 -2.58 -3.32
C ILE A 89 6.62 -1.61 -2.84
N LEU A 90 7.66 -1.35 -3.64
CA LEU A 90 8.73 -0.41 -3.28
C LEU A 90 8.25 1.04 -3.18
N GLN A 91 7.06 1.36 -3.70
CA GLN A 91 6.44 2.69 -3.55
C GLN A 91 5.83 2.92 -2.17
N TYR A 92 5.72 1.87 -1.35
CA TYR A 92 5.20 1.97 0.01
C TYR A 92 6.30 2.42 0.97
N SER A 93 5.89 3.16 1.98
CA SER A 93 6.72 3.54 3.11
C SER A 93 6.07 3.08 4.41
N VAL A 94 6.87 2.89 5.45
CA VAL A 94 6.39 2.56 6.79
C VAL A 94 5.97 3.83 7.52
N HIS A 95 4.69 3.91 7.82
CA HIS A 95 4.07 4.91 8.67
C HIS A 95 3.99 4.38 10.10
N ALA A 96 5.03 4.63 10.89
CA ALA A 96 5.10 4.21 12.29
C ALA A 96 3.93 4.74 13.14
N GLU A 97 3.29 5.82 12.71
CA GLU A 97 2.11 6.41 13.34
C GLU A 97 0.81 5.61 13.14
N ARG A 98 0.78 4.62 12.23
CA ARG A 98 -0.43 3.84 11.92
C ARG A 98 -0.34 2.42 12.48
N PRO A 99 -1.46 1.86 12.97
CA PRO A 99 -1.49 0.52 13.53
C PRO A 99 -1.57 -0.55 12.43
N GLY A 100 -1.04 -1.73 12.74
CA GLY A 100 -1.21 -2.95 11.92
C GLY A 100 -0.70 -2.78 10.49
N SER A 101 -1.44 -3.35 9.54
CA SER A 101 -1.10 -3.31 8.10
C SER A 101 -1.27 -1.92 7.49
N LEU A 102 -2.03 -1.03 8.15
CA LEU A 102 -2.25 0.34 7.67
C LEU A 102 -0.97 1.20 7.70
N ARG A 103 0.09 0.71 8.36
CA ARG A 103 1.44 1.28 8.34
C ARG A 103 2.04 1.35 6.93
N TYR A 104 1.69 0.45 6.02
CA TYR A 104 2.19 0.51 4.65
C TYR A 104 1.27 1.44 3.86
N ALA A 105 1.80 2.60 3.48
CA ALA A 105 1.11 3.47 2.53
C ALA A 105 2.11 4.15 1.60
N LYS A 106 1.63 4.51 0.40
CA LYS A 106 2.44 5.21 -0.59
C LYS A 106 2.69 6.65 -0.14
N GLY A 107 3.93 7.12 -0.31
CA GLY A 107 4.36 8.48 0.03
C GLY A 107 5.03 8.59 1.40
N THR A 108 5.52 9.79 1.73
CA THR A 108 6.33 10.01 2.93
C THR A 108 5.50 9.96 4.22
N SER A 109 6.01 9.27 5.25
CA SER A 109 5.36 9.20 6.56
C SER A 109 5.34 10.52 7.30
N GLN A 110 4.39 10.70 8.22
CA GLN A 110 4.31 11.93 9.02
C GLN A 110 5.57 12.12 9.87
N THR A 111 6.06 11.02 10.44
CA THR A 111 7.31 10.98 11.19
C THR A 111 8.48 11.42 10.33
N MET A 112 8.65 10.83 9.14
CA MET A 112 9.75 11.19 8.24
C MET A 112 9.64 12.63 7.74
N ASN A 113 8.44 13.11 7.42
CA ASN A 113 8.22 14.50 7.03
C ASN A 113 8.61 15.47 8.17
N THR A 114 8.28 15.14 9.42
CA THR A 114 8.69 15.93 10.59
C THR A 114 10.21 15.97 10.72
N LEU A 115 10.89 14.83 10.56
CA LEU A 115 12.35 14.74 10.63
C LEU A 115 13.02 15.58 9.53
N LYS A 116 12.56 15.46 8.28
CA LYS A 116 13.05 16.30 7.16
C LYS A 116 12.84 17.79 7.43
N ASN A 117 11.70 18.18 7.99
CA ASN A 117 11.43 19.57 8.36
C ASN A 117 12.34 20.10 9.47
N LEU A 118 12.74 19.27 10.43
CA LEU A 118 13.72 19.63 11.46
C LEU A 118 15.10 19.87 10.85
N VAL A 119 15.54 18.96 9.98
CA VAL A 119 16.81 19.10 9.23
C VAL A 119 16.82 20.37 8.38
N ASN A 120 15.72 20.65 7.66
CA ASN A 120 15.57 21.87 6.85
C ASN A 120 15.60 23.16 7.69
N LYS A 121 15.25 23.08 8.98
CA LYS A 121 15.36 24.20 9.94
C LYS A 121 16.74 24.33 10.58
N GLY A 122 17.71 23.49 10.18
CA GLY A 122 19.08 23.50 10.70
C GLY A 122 19.26 22.70 12.00
N VAL A 123 18.26 21.91 12.41
CA VAL A 123 18.41 20.99 13.54
C VAL A 123 19.21 19.77 13.08
N LYS A 124 20.26 19.43 13.83
CA LYS A 124 21.04 18.21 13.58
C LYS A 124 20.22 16.99 14.02
N VAL A 125 19.74 16.22 13.04
CA VAL A 125 19.08 14.93 13.26
C VAL A 125 20.05 13.83 12.82
N GLU A 126 20.43 12.95 13.73
CA GLU A 126 21.30 11.81 13.45
C GLU A 126 20.48 10.53 13.46
N LEU A 127 20.12 10.01 12.28
CA LEU A 127 19.43 8.71 12.13
C LEU A 127 20.38 7.54 11.92
N GLY A 128 21.70 7.79 11.85
CA GLY A 128 22.68 6.77 11.46
C GLY A 128 22.64 6.40 9.97
N ILE A 129 21.80 7.06 9.17
CA ILE A 129 21.64 6.86 7.73
C ILE A 129 21.90 8.20 7.01
N PRO A 130 22.75 8.24 5.96
CA PRO A 130 22.96 9.42 5.11
C PRO A 130 21.65 9.97 4.55
N TYR A 131 21.54 11.30 4.41
CA TYR A 131 20.31 11.98 3.99
C TYR A 131 19.83 11.52 2.61
N GLU A 132 20.76 11.15 1.73
CA GLU A 132 20.50 10.65 0.39
C GLU A 132 19.70 9.34 0.38
N LEU A 133 19.79 8.55 1.46
CA LEU A 133 19.13 7.25 1.57
C LEU A 133 17.81 7.32 2.36
N TRP A 134 17.34 8.52 2.75
CA TRP A 134 16.09 8.66 3.52
C TRP A 134 14.83 8.39 2.70
N ASP A 135 14.96 8.41 1.37
CA ASP A 135 13.89 8.09 0.41
C ASP A 135 14.01 6.65 -0.13
N GLU A 136 15.01 5.89 0.31
CA GLU A 136 15.13 4.48 -0.04
C GLU A 136 14.11 3.61 0.72
N PRO A 137 13.63 2.52 0.11
CA PRO A 137 12.72 1.60 0.78
C PRO A 137 13.40 0.99 2.01
N SER A 138 12.68 0.99 3.14
CA SER A 138 13.13 0.31 4.37
C SER A 138 13.30 -1.19 4.15
N VAL A 139 14.13 -1.84 4.98
CA VAL A 139 14.35 -3.30 4.96
C VAL A 139 13.04 -4.07 4.99
N GLU A 140 12.08 -3.62 5.79
CA GLU A 140 10.75 -4.22 5.89
C GLU A 140 9.95 -4.17 4.57
N VAL A 141 10.02 -3.06 3.83
CA VAL A 141 9.35 -2.92 2.53
C VAL A 141 10.08 -3.77 1.48
N ALA A 142 11.41 -3.82 1.53
CA ALA A 142 12.19 -4.71 0.68
C ALA A 142 11.85 -6.19 0.94
N GLU A 143 11.67 -6.57 2.20
CA GLU A 143 11.21 -7.90 2.58
C GLU A 143 9.76 -8.15 2.15
N MET A 144 8.89 -7.14 2.21
CA MET A 144 7.51 -7.24 1.71
C MET A 144 7.47 -7.51 0.20
N LYS A 145 8.35 -6.86 -0.58
CA LYS A 145 8.54 -7.16 -2.01
C LYS A 145 8.98 -8.61 -2.20
N ARG A 146 10.01 -9.04 -1.48
CA ARG A 146 10.54 -10.41 -1.60
C ARG A 146 9.47 -11.46 -1.29
N GLN A 147 8.68 -11.24 -0.24
CA GLN A 147 7.57 -12.14 0.11
C GLN A 147 6.42 -12.06 -0.90
N CYS A 148 6.16 -10.89 -1.51
CA CYS A 148 5.21 -10.74 -2.61
C CYS A 148 5.60 -11.64 -3.79
N GLU A 149 6.87 -11.62 -4.21
CA GLU A 149 7.38 -12.44 -5.31
C GLU A 149 7.20 -13.93 -4.99
N THR A 150 7.65 -14.36 -3.81
CA THR A 150 7.48 -15.76 -3.37
C THR A 150 6.02 -16.19 -3.32
N MET A 151 5.11 -15.34 -2.83
CA MET A 151 3.68 -15.64 -2.77
C MET A 151 3.06 -15.71 -4.17
N LEU A 152 3.46 -14.83 -5.08
CA LEU A 152 2.97 -14.82 -6.45
C LEU A 152 3.41 -16.07 -7.20
N GLU A 153 4.65 -16.51 -7.00
CA GLU A 153 5.18 -17.77 -7.53
C GLU A 153 4.40 -18.98 -6.98
N GLU A 154 4.11 -19.02 -5.68
CA GLU A 154 3.40 -20.14 -5.05
C GLU A 154 1.92 -20.25 -5.50
N TYR A 155 1.27 -19.11 -5.73
CA TYR A 155 -0.16 -19.04 -5.99
C TYR A 155 -0.52 -18.58 -7.42
N GLU A 156 0.42 -18.69 -8.37
CA GLU A 156 0.24 -18.29 -9.78
C GLU A 156 -1.01 -18.93 -10.40
N GLU A 157 -1.16 -20.25 -10.28
CA GLU A 157 -2.32 -20.99 -10.84
C GLU A 157 -3.66 -20.49 -10.26
N VAL A 158 -3.69 -20.10 -8.98
CA VAL A 158 -4.89 -19.58 -8.31
C VAL A 158 -5.23 -18.18 -8.83
N VAL A 159 -4.22 -17.35 -9.06
CA VAL A 159 -4.38 -16.00 -9.64
C VAL A 159 -4.87 -16.10 -11.09
N GLU A 160 -4.35 -17.04 -11.87
CA GLU A 160 -4.82 -17.32 -13.23
C GLU A 160 -6.27 -17.79 -13.27
N ASP A 161 -6.62 -18.76 -12.42
CA ASP A 161 -8.00 -19.25 -12.32
C ASP A 161 -8.96 -18.12 -11.93
N TRP A 162 -8.57 -17.29 -10.96
CA TRP A 162 -9.34 -16.11 -10.62
C TRP A 162 -9.54 -15.17 -11.81
N TYR A 163 -8.46 -14.89 -12.56
CA TYR A 163 -8.48 -13.98 -13.68
C TYR A 163 -9.34 -14.50 -14.85
N PHE A 164 -9.37 -15.80 -15.13
CA PHE A 164 -10.16 -16.32 -16.25
C PHE A 164 -11.59 -16.70 -15.87
N ASN A 165 -11.82 -17.13 -14.63
CA ASN A 165 -13.09 -17.74 -14.23
C ASN A 165 -13.83 -16.98 -13.10
N HIS A 166 -13.15 -16.16 -12.30
CA HIS A 166 -13.71 -15.58 -11.07
C HIS A 166 -13.54 -14.06 -10.91
N GLN A 167 -13.36 -13.28 -11.98
CA GLN A 167 -13.22 -11.81 -11.91
C GLN A 167 -14.43 -11.08 -11.26
N GLY A 168 -15.58 -11.74 -11.10
CA GLY A 168 -16.73 -11.18 -10.38
C GLY A 168 -16.55 -11.14 -8.85
N GLU A 169 -15.56 -11.86 -8.32
CA GLU A 169 -15.20 -11.88 -6.91
C GLU A 169 -13.98 -10.98 -6.63
N ARG A 170 -13.91 -10.36 -5.45
CA ARG A 170 -12.73 -9.58 -5.05
C ARG A 170 -11.54 -10.51 -4.89
N LEU A 171 -10.42 -10.20 -5.53
CA LEU A 171 -9.20 -11.00 -5.47
C LEU A 171 -8.73 -11.23 -4.03
N GLU A 172 -8.84 -10.21 -3.16
CA GLU A 172 -8.54 -10.33 -1.72
C GLU A 172 -9.29 -11.52 -1.07
N LYS A 173 -10.58 -11.71 -1.40
CA LYS A 173 -11.37 -12.81 -0.83
C LYS A 173 -10.99 -14.14 -1.46
N PHE A 174 -10.88 -14.17 -2.79
CA PHE A 174 -10.58 -15.39 -3.52
C PHE A 174 -9.19 -15.91 -3.14
N LEU A 175 -8.15 -15.08 -3.24
CA LEU A 175 -6.78 -15.50 -2.96
C LEU A 175 -6.47 -15.52 -1.45
N CYS A 176 -6.64 -14.40 -0.75
CA CYS A 176 -6.15 -14.30 0.62
C CYS A 176 -6.99 -15.09 1.61
N GLU A 177 -8.32 -14.91 1.62
CA GLU A 177 -9.18 -15.61 2.58
C GLU A 177 -9.32 -17.10 2.27
N ALA A 178 -9.37 -17.51 0.99
CA ALA A 178 -9.65 -18.91 0.64
C ALA A 178 -8.40 -19.79 0.46
N HIS A 179 -7.25 -19.23 0.05
CA HIS A 179 -6.06 -20.02 -0.31
C HIS A 179 -4.81 -19.72 0.53
N VAL A 180 -4.59 -18.47 0.94
CA VAL A 180 -3.33 -18.06 1.61
C VAL A 180 -3.42 -18.10 3.13
N LEU A 181 -4.48 -17.52 3.70
CA LEU A 181 -4.58 -17.23 5.13
C LEU A 181 -5.45 -18.25 5.87
N THR A 182 -5.11 -18.45 7.14
CA THR A 182 -6.01 -19.10 8.10
C THR A 182 -6.97 -18.10 8.76
N ASP A 183 -8.05 -18.57 9.36
CA ASP A 183 -9.04 -17.71 10.05
C ASP A 183 -8.39 -16.78 11.08
N SER A 184 -7.37 -17.26 11.79
CA SER A 184 -6.61 -16.51 12.81
C SER A 184 -5.68 -15.43 12.23
N GLU A 185 -5.34 -15.50 10.95
CA GLU A 185 -4.41 -14.57 10.29
C GLU A 185 -5.14 -13.45 9.53
N SER A 186 -6.47 -13.55 9.36
CA SER A 186 -7.30 -12.65 8.53
C SER A 186 -7.57 -11.25 9.12
N GLU A 187 -6.97 -10.89 10.25
CA GLU A 187 -7.26 -9.63 10.94
C GLU A 187 -6.88 -8.40 10.09
N CYS A 188 -5.76 -8.47 9.37
CA CYS A 188 -5.25 -7.33 8.59
C CYS A 188 -6.21 -6.90 7.45
N LEU A 189 -7.03 -7.82 6.93
CA LEU A 189 -7.99 -7.54 5.86
C LEU A 189 -9.18 -6.69 6.33
N LYS A 190 -9.46 -6.70 7.65
CA LYS A 190 -10.60 -6.00 8.25
C LYS A 190 -10.26 -4.57 8.69
N GLU A 191 -8.98 -4.21 8.63
CA GLU A 191 -8.50 -2.90 9.08
C GLU A 191 -8.94 -1.79 8.13
N VAL A 192 -9.54 -0.73 8.70
CA VAL A 192 -9.94 0.47 7.97
C VAL A 192 -9.31 1.69 8.63
N TRP A 193 -8.51 2.44 7.87
CA TRP A 193 -7.96 3.71 8.33
C TRP A 193 -9.05 4.78 8.39
N LYS A 194 -9.35 5.29 9.59
CA LYS A 194 -10.38 6.32 9.80
C LYS A 194 -9.85 7.76 9.70
N GLY A 195 -8.65 7.95 9.15
CA GLY A 195 -8.00 9.25 9.08
C GLY A 195 -7.27 9.62 10.37
N ASP A 196 -6.54 10.72 10.29
CA ASP A 196 -5.61 11.15 11.32
C ASP A 196 -6.33 11.64 12.59
N LEU A 197 -5.90 11.16 13.76
CA LEU A 197 -6.35 11.68 15.06
C LEU A 197 -5.72 13.05 15.31
N GLY A 198 -6.22 14.06 14.60
CA GLY A 198 -6.29 15.45 15.03
C GLY A 198 -4.97 16.14 15.39
N VAL A 199 -4.29 16.70 14.39
CA VAL A 199 -3.76 18.06 14.58
C VAL A 199 -4.95 19.00 14.52
N LYS A 200 -5.52 19.32 15.70
CA LYS A 200 -6.46 20.43 15.86
C LYS A 200 -5.72 21.71 15.45
N GLY A 201 -5.83 22.07 14.18
CA GLY A 201 -5.45 23.39 13.69
C GLY A 201 -6.25 24.43 14.46
N SER A 202 -5.54 25.33 15.13
CA SER A 202 -6.11 26.53 15.71
C SER A 202 -6.93 27.25 14.65
N THR A 203 -8.25 27.23 14.80
CA THR A 203 -9.19 28.08 14.09
C THR A 203 -8.77 29.53 14.31
N VAL A 204 -8.30 30.18 13.25
CA VAL A 204 -8.45 31.63 13.11
C VAL A 204 -9.56 31.83 12.10
N GLU A 205 -10.72 32.19 12.62
CA GLU A 205 -11.84 32.70 11.83
C GLU A 205 -11.41 34.00 11.14
N SER A 206 -11.59 34.07 9.83
CA SER A 206 -11.76 35.34 9.14
C SER A 206 -12.94 35.19 8.20
N GLU A 207 -14.10 35.63 8.69
CA GLU A 207 -15.28 35.91 7.87
C GLU A 207 -14.94 36.97 6.82
N SER A 208 -15.27 36.69 5.56
CA SER A 208 -15.73 37.74 4.65
C SER A 208 -16.82 37.17 3.75
N LYS A 209 -18.00 37.77 3.90
CA LYS A 209 -19.25 37.40 3.25
C LYS A 209 -19.17 37.67 1.74
N ARG A 210 -19.76 36.75 0.97
CA ARG A 210 -20.19 37.03 -0.42
C ARG A 210 -21.53 37.76 -0.37
N GLU A 211 -21.62 38.89 -1.05
CA GLU A 211 -22.87 39.41 -1.58
C GLU A 211 -22.69 39.50 -3.10
N GLU A 212 -23.68 38.96 -3.82
CA GLU A 212 -23.80 38.98 -5.27
C GLU A 212 -25.16 39.61 -5.61
N ASP A 213 -25.22 40.21 -6.80
CA ASP A 213 -26.37 40.83 -7.49
C ASP A 213 -26.55 42.34 -7.23
N GLY A 214 -26.62 43.24 -8.22
CA GLY A 214 -26.63 43.12 -9.68
C GLY A 214 -26.87 44.51 -10.32
N GLN A 215 -26.88 44.50 -11.66
CA GLN A 215 -27.46 45.51 -12.59
C GLN A 215 -26.61 46.66 -13.18
N THR A 216 -26.09 46.36 -14.39
CA THR A 216 -26.23 47.04 -15.70
C THR A 216 -25.68 48.43 -16.05
N HIS A 217 -25.21 48.46 -17.32
CA HIS A 217 -25.24 49.51 -18.36
C HIS A 217 -24.05 50.50 -18.52
N ASP A 218 -23.30 50.20 -19.59
CA ASP A 218 -22.98 51.07 -20.76
C ASP A 218 -21.73 51.99 -20.84
N ALA A 219 -21.16 51.91 -22.05
CA ALA A 219 -20.43 52.88 -22.86
C ALA A 219 -18.94 53.26 -22.60
N GLY A 220 -18.16 53.16 -23.69
CA GLY A 220 -17.06 54.07 -24.08
C GLY A 220 -15.66 53.43 -24.06
N GLU A 221 -15.18 52.87 -25.17
CA GLU A 221 -14.27 53.52 -26.16
C GLU A 221 -12.96 54.07 -25.58
N LEU A 222 -11.85 53.35 -25.81
CA LEU A 222 -10.77 53.66 -26.77
C LEU A 222 -9.64 52.61 -26.67
#